data_AF-A0A484BXS7-F1
#
_entry.id   AF-A0A484BXS7-F1
#
_cell.length_a   1.000
_cell.length_b   1.000
_cell.length_c   1.000
_cell.angle_alpha   90.00
_cell.angle_beta   90.00
_cell.angle_gamma   90.00
#
_symmetry.space_group_name_H-M   'P 1'
#
loop_
_entity.id
_entity.type
_entity.pdbx_description
1 polymer ?
#
loop_
_entity_poly.entity_id
_entity_poly.type
_entity_poly.pdbx_seq_one_letter_code
_entity_poly.pdbx_strand_id
1 'polypeptide(L)'
;MSRRSTFRCPPQTPPCRLATSTSKYGAPRRRASCRSCVCSRVWCGSSRSSSCGTEPQPTGTRAERTCSCRGRGAQVYTPPEPPLVRVSRGPVFSEITSCFRHFTHTVRLYHLDGHAGRSLEISNTVDIRSEVNRELAMRLVSDVANGNRFYSDLNGFQMQQRRTLAKLPLQANFYPMSTAAFLQDSTSRLTLLAAQSQAVAALRP
;
A
#
# COMPACT_ATOMS: atom_id res chain seq x y z
N MET A 1 22.37 41.36 -26.30
CA MET A 1 23.08 41.03 -25.04
C MET A 1 22.08 40.41 -24.05
N SER A 2 22.52 39.41 -23.28
CA SER A 2 21.81 38.69 -22.19
C SER A 2 20.76 37.64 -22.62
N ARG A 3 21.16 36.39 -22.90
CA ARG A 3 21.47 35.22 -22.02
C ARG A 3 20.25 34.39 -21.63
N ARG A 4 20.00 33.34 -22.43
CA ARG A 4 19.12 32.19 -22.19
C ARG A 4 19.94 31.12 -21.48
N SER A 5 19.65 30.81 -20.22
CA SER A 5 20.30 29.70 -19.49
C SER A 5 19.53 28.40 -19.73
N THR A 6 20.02 27.59 -20.65
CA THR A 6 19.64 26.18 -20.80
C THR A 6 20.39 25.35 -19.75
N PHE A 7 19.68 24.73 -18.82
CA PHE A 7 20.27 23.70 -17.96
C PHE A 7 20.29 22.35 -18.70
N ARG A 8 21.51 21.84 -18.94
CA ARG A 8 21.78 20.48 -19.41
C ARG A 8 21.71 19.49 -18.23
N CYS A 9 21.10 18.32 -18.44
CA CYS A 9 21.25 17.18 -17.54
C CYS A 9 22.70 16.67 -17.55
N PRO A 10 23.29 16.28 -16.40
CA PRO A 10 24.56 15.56 -16.38
C PRO A 10 24.36 14.06 -16.74
N PRO A 11 25.41 13.41 -17.26
CA PRO A 11 25.35 12.06 -17.83
C PRO A 11 25.27 10.95 -16.78
N GLN A 12 24.79 9.81 -17.27
CA GLN A 12 24.52 8.55 -16.59
C GLN A 12 25.71 8.04 -15.76
N THR A 13 25.45 7.67 -14.51
CA THR A 13 26.37 6.86 -13.69
C THR A 13 26.41 5.41 -14.23
N PRO A 14 27.59 4.75 -14.23
CA PRO A 14 27.80 3.45 -14.87
C PRO A 14 27.09 2.30 -14.12
N PRO A 15 26.82 1.16 -14.79
CA PRO A 15 26.23 0.01 -14.14
C PRO A 15 27.17 -0.59 -13.09
N CYS A 16 26.65 -0.79 -11.87
CA CYS A 16 27.32 -1.54 -10.82
C CYS A 16 27.73 -2.93 -11.35
N ARG A 17 29.03 -3.14 -11.54
CA ARG A 17 29.61 -4.47 -11.76
C ARG A 17 29.34 -5.32 -10.51
N LEU A 18 28.67 -6.45 -10.69
CA LEU A 18 28.57 -7.50 -9.69
C LEU A 18 29.99 -8.01 -9.39
N ALA A 19 30.47 -7.80 -8.16
CA ALA A 19 31.64 -8.49 -7.66
C ALA A 19 31.25 -9.96 -7.40
N THR A 20 31.65 -10.85 -8.29
CA THR A 20 31.60 -12.30 -8.05
C THR A 20 32.70 -12.68 -7.08
N SER A 21 32.34 -12.97 -5.82
CA SER A 21 33.19 -13.76 -4.93
C SER A 21 32.77 -15.23 -5.05
N THR A 22 33.67 -16.08 -5.52
CA THR A 22 33.46 -17.53 -5.61
C THR A 22 33.72 -18.15 -4.23
N SER A 23 32.66 -18.58 -3.53
CA SER A 23 32.76 -19.56 -2.45
C SER A 23 32.64 -20.97 -3.04
N LYS A 24 33.63 -21.82 -2.78
CA LYS A 24 33.80 -23.15 -3.40
C LYS A 24 32.78 -24.21 -2.98
N TYR A 25 31.91 -23.95 -2.01
CA TYR A 25 30.85 -24.88 -1.60
C TYR A 25 29.66 -24.09 -1.06
N GLY A 26 28.48 -24.21 -1.70
CA GLY A 26 27.23 -23.66 -1.16
C GLY A 26 26.24 -23.22 -2.23
N ALA A 27 25.06 -23.84 -2.23
CA ALA A 27 23.96 -23.58 -3.15
C ALA A 27 23.55 -22.09 -3.23
N PRO A 28 23.08 -21.60 -4.40
CA PRO A 28 22.69 -20.20 -4.56
C PRO A 28 21.44 -19.89 -3.73
N ARG A 29 21.62 -19.21 -2.59
CA ARG A 29 20.52 -18.56 -1.86
C ARG A 29 20.05 -17.35 -2.66
N ARG A 30 19.01 -17.53 -3.48
CA ARG A 30 18.24 -16.42 -4.05
C ARG A 30 17.54 -15.71 -2.89
N ARG A 31 18.12 -14.60 -2.41
CA ARG A 31 17.38 -13.65 -1.58
C ARG A 31 16.29 -13.04 -2.45
N ALA A 32 15.03 -13.31 -2.13
CA ALA A 32 13.91 -12.53 -2.63
C ALA A 32 14.10 -11.10 -2.11
N SER A 33 14.69 -10.26 -2.95
CA SER A 33 14.77 -8.83 -2.72
C SER A 33 13.41 -8.27 -3.10
N CYS A 34 12.50 -8.11 -2.14
CA CYS A 34 11.33 -7.22 -2.29
C CYS A 34 11.88 -5.84 -2.65
N ARG A 35 11.96 -5.53 -3.95
CA ARG A 35 12.39 -4.23 -4.43
C ARG A 35 11.19 -3.32 -4.26
N SER A 36 11.19 -2.58 -3.16
CA SER A 36 10.23 -1.53 -2.79
C SER A 36 8.78 -2.00 -2.58
N CYS A 37 8.40 -2.17 -1.31
CA CYS A 37 7.01 -1.97 -0.92
C CYS A 37 6.71 -0.47 -0.99
N VAL A 38 6.27 0.04 -2.14
CA VAL A 38 5.81 1.43 -2.24
C VAL A 38 4.44 1.49 -1.57
N CYS A 39 4.38 2.07 -0.37
CA CYS A 39 3.13 2.42 0.28
C CYS A 39 2.53 3.62 -0.45
N SER A 40 1.81 3.34 -1.54
CA SER A 40 1.06 4.35 -2.28
C SER A 40 -0.22 4.70 -1.51
N ARG A 41 -0.48 5.99 -1.35
CA ARG A 41 -1.55 6.50 -0.50
C ARG A 41 -2.69 6.96 -1.39
N VAL A 42 -3.92 6.57 -1.11
CA VAL A 42 -5.02 6.74 -2.05
C VAL A 42 -6.26 7.31 -1.35
N TRP A 43 -6.81 8.39 -1.90
CA TRP A 43 -8.15 8.88 -1.64
C TRP A 43 -9.17 8.17 -2.53
N CYS A 44 -10.21 7.64 -1.92
CA CYS A 44 -11.48 7.37 -2.58
C CYS A 44 -12.41 8.57 -2.36
N GLY A 45 -12.87 9.21 -3.44
CA GLY A 45 -13.97 10.18 -3.32
C GLY A 45 -15.30 9.46 -3.38
N SER A 46 -16.20 9.73 -2.43
CA SER A 46 -17.61 9.43 -2.59
C SER A 46 -18.33 10.69 -3.10
N SER A 47 -19.28 10.52 -4.03
CA SER A 47 -20.07 11.66 -4.51
C SER A 47 -21.55 11.32 -4.54
N ARG A 48 -22.38 12.31 -4.19
CA ARG A 48 -23.81 12.32 -4.53
C ARG A 48 -23.93 12.84 -5.96
N SER A 49 -23.82 11.98 -6.98
CA SER A 49 -24.08 12.39 -8.36
C SER A 49 -25.30 11.67 -8.92
N SER A 50 -26.35 12.44 -9.23
CA SER A 50 -27.66 12.02 -9.77
C SER A 50 -27.68 11.73 -11.27
N SER A 51 -26.54 11.40 -11.90
CA SER A 51 -26.45 11.24 -13.36
C SER A 51 -26.53 9.80 -13.88
N CYS A 52 -26.63 8.80 -12.99
CA CYS A 52 -27.08 7.46 -13.37
C CYS A 52 -28.58 7.37 -13.06
N GLY A 53 -29.38 6.82 -13.97
CA GLY A 53 -30.84 6.66 -13.85
C GLY A 53 -31.30 5.67 -12.75
N THR A 54 -30.57 5.62 -11.65
CA THR A 54 -30.89 4.89 -10.42
C THR A 54 -30.61 5.87 -9.28
N GLU A 55 -31.60 6.06 -8.39
CA GLU A 55 -31.56 7.02 -7.30
C GLU A 55 -30.20 6.99 -6.55
N PRO A 56 -29.48 8.13 -6.42
CA PRO A 56 -28.17 8.17 -5.80
C PRO A 56 -28.30 7.97 -4.28
N GLN A 57 -28.24 6.72 -3.86
CA GLN A 57 -28.15 6.36 -2.45
C GLN A 57 -26.78 6.78 -1.90
N PRO A 58 -26.71 7.60 -0.83
CA PRO A 58 -25.43 8.08 -0.29
C PRO A 58 -24.55 6.92 0.19
N THR A 59 -23.23 7.10 0.14
CA THR A 59 -22.31 6.29 0.95
C THR A 59 -22.67 6.48 2.41
N GLY A 60 -22.84 5.37 3.13
CA GLY A 60 -23.27 5.37 4.52
C GLY A 60 -22.64 4.22 5.29
N THR A 61 -23.01 4.07 6.56
CA THR A 61 -22.42 3.08 7.48
C THR A 61 -22.43 1.63 6.98
N ARG A 62 -23.32 1.29 6.03
CA ARG A 62 -23.47 -0.06 5.47
C ARG A 62 -23.07 -0.18 3.99
N ALA A 63 -22.89 0.94 3.28
CA ALA A 63 -22.75 0.93 1.84
C ALA A 63 -21.59 1.82 1.38
N GLU A 64 -20.56 1.18 0.84
CA GLU A 64 -19.46 1.83 0.13
C GLU A 64 -19.85 2.01 -1.35
N ARG A 65 -19.69 3.22 -1.88
CA ARG A 65 -19.97 3.59 -3.27
C ARG A 65 -18.96 4.64 -3.72
N THR A 66 -17.97 4.17 -4.46
CA THR A 66 -17.05 4.99 -5.22
C THR A 66 -17.66 5.36 -6.56
N CYS A 67 -17.83 6.65 -6.84
CA CYS A 67 -18.26 7.12 -8.15
C CYS A 67 -17.08 7.11 -9.12
N SER A 68 -17.09 6.17 -10.07
CA SER A 68 -16.22 6.19 -11.25
C SER A 68 -16.83 7.10 -12.32
N CYS A 69 -16.82 8.42 -12.10
CA CYS A 69 -17.15 9.36 -13.16
C CYS A 69 -15.93 9.46 -14.11
N ARG A 70 -16.04 8.91 -15.32
CA ARG A 70 -15.04 8.97 -16.42
C ARG A 70 -13.75 8.15 -16.23
N GLY A 71 -13.84 6.90 -15.78
CA GLY A 71 -12.66 6.00 -15.75
C GLY A 71 -11.55 6.43 -14.78
N ARG A 72 -11.80 7.43 -13.93
CA ARG A 72 -10.90 7.78 -12.82
C ARG A 72 -11.28 6.91 -11.63
N GLY A 73 -10.51 5.85 -11.42
CA GLY A 73 -10.54 5.07 -10.18
C GLY A 73 -10.06 5.87 -8.98
N ALA A 74 -9.80 5.19 -7.87
CA ALA A 74 -9.28 5.78 -6.64
C ALA A 74 -8.07 6.70 -6.91
N GLN A 75 -8.11 7.93 -6.39
CA GLN A 75 -7.13 8.98 -6.68
C GLN A 75 -5.96 8.90 -5.70
N VAL A 76 -4.73 9.13 -6.16
CA VAL A 76 -3.57 9.17 -5.26
C VAL A 76 -3.72 10.37 -4.31
N TYR A 77 -3.48 10.14 -3.02
CA TYR A 77 -3.44 11.20 -2.02
C TYR A 77 -2.35 12.20 -2.39
N THR A 78 -2.77 13.40 -2.79
CA THR A 78 -1.86 14.49 -3.13
C THR A 78 -1.84 15.43 -1.94
N PRO A 79 -0.75 15.49 -1.16
CA PRO A 79 -0.67 16.41 -0.05
C PRO A 79 -0.61 17.86 -0.58
N PRO A 80 -1.24 18.82 0.12
CA PRO A 80 -1.15 20.23 -0.26
C PRO A 80 0.27 20.79 -0.07
N GLU A 81 1.00 20.24 0.89
CA GLU A 81 2.35 20.65 1.26
C GLU A 81 3.25 19.41 1.39
N PRO A 82 4.56 19.53 1.16
CA PRO A 82 5.47 18.42 1.37
C PRO A 82 5.37 17.93 2.84
N PRO A 83 5.25 16.62 3.07
CA PRO A 83 5.12 16.10 4.42
C PRO A 83 6.41 16.29 5.21
N LEU A 84 6.28 16.56 6.51
CA LEU A 84 7.42 16.52 7.42
C LEU A 84 7.82 15.06 7.62
N VAL A 85 9.06 14.71 7.25
CA VAL A 85 9.61 13.37 7.44
C VAL A 85 10.63 13.41 8.58
N ARG A 86 10.35 12.66 9.64
CA ARG A 86 11.24 12.44 10.77
C ARG A 86 11.82 11.03 10.69
N VAL A 87 13.14 10.93 10.74
CA VAL A 87 13.86 9.66 10.79
C VAL A 87 14.54 9.55 12.15
N SER A 88 14.17 8.54 12.94
CA SER A 88 14.79 8.21 14.22
C SER A 88 15.54 6.90 14.09
N ARG A 89 16.80 6.88 14.53
CA ARG A 89 17.65 5.68 14.55
C ARG A 89 18.11 5.43 15.96
N GLY A 90 17.73 4.29 16.52
CA GLY A 90 18.15 3.85 17.84
C GLY A 90 18.78 2.46 17.79
N PRO A 91 19.40 2.02 18.90
CA PRO A 91 19.94 0.68 19.00
C PRO A 91 18.85 -0.40 18.95
N VAL A 92 17.66 -0.12 19.50
CA VAL A 92 16.54 -1.08 19.57
C VAL A 92 15.67 -1.09 18.32
N PHE A 93 15.46 0.06 17.68
CA PHE A 93 14.66 0.16 16.47
C PHE A 93 15.07 1.37 15.61
N SER A 94 14.74 1.30 14.33
CA SER A 94 14.75 2.42 13.41
C SER A 94 13.32 2.74 12.99
N GLU A 95 12.97 4.01 12.94
CA GLU A 95 11.61 4.47 12.63
C GLU A 95 11.64 5.66 11.67
N ILE A 96 10.66 5.66 10.75
CA ILE A 96 10.40 6.75 9.83
C ILE A 96 8.95 7.19 10.05
N THR A 97 8.78 8.40 10.56
CA THR A 97 7.48 9.04 10.74
C THR A 97 7.29 10.10 9.66
N SER A 98 6.26 9.95 8.84
CA SER A 98 5.85 10.95 7.84
C SER A 98 4.54 11.60 8.29
N CYS A 99 4.60 12.88 8.64
CA CYS A 99 3.44 13.66 9.09
C CYS A 99 2.78 14.35 7.90
N PHE A 100 1.51 14.01 7.65
CA PHE A 100 0.65 14.68 6.67
C PHE A 100 -0.47 15.39 7.41
N ARG A 101 -1.12 16.34 6.73
CA ARG A 101 -2.26 17.09 7.27
C ARG A 101 -3.37 16.20 7.85
N HIS A 102 -3.72 15.10 7.16
CA HIS A 102 -4.85 14.24 7.55
C HIS A 102 -4.42 12.94 8.24
N PHE A 103 -3.12 12.64 8.29
CA PHE A 103 -2.64 11.41 8.91
C PHE A 103 -1.14 11.41 9.13
N THR A 104 -0.72 10.69 10.16
CA THR A 104 0.68 10.41 10.46
C THR A 104 0.95 8.94 10.16
N HIS A 105 1.91 8.69 9.29
CA HIS A 105 2.31 7.34 8.89
C HIS A 105 3.69 7.03 9.46
N THR A 106 3.76 6.03 10.32
CA THR A 106 4.98 5.61 10.98
C THR A 106 5.32 4.20 10.56
N VAL A 107 6.54 4.01 10.07
CA VAL A 107 7.09 2.68 9.73
C VAL A 107 8.25 2.42 10.67
N ARG A 108 8.20 1.29 11.39
CA ARG A 108 9.20 0.89 12.37
C ARG A 108 9.77 -0.47 12.04
N LEU A 109 11.09 -0.57 12.18
CA LEU A 109 11.88 -1.80 12.05
C LEU A 109 12.62 -2.05 13.36
N TYR A 110 12.39 -3.20 13.98
CA TYR A 110 13.08 -3.59 15.21
C TYR A 110 14.43 -4.23 14.90
N HIS A 111 15.47 -3.87 15.66
CA HIS A 111 16.78 -4.49 15.60
C HIS A 111 16.86 -5.64 16.62
N LEU A 112 15.89 -6.54 16.57
CA LEU A 112 15.79 -7.67 17.48
C LEU A 112 15.96 -8.98 16.72
N ASP A 113 16.63 -9.95 17.32
CA ASP A 113 16.67 -11.29 16.78
C ASP A 113 15.32 -11.98 16.96
N GLY A 114 14.73 -12.47 15.86
CA GLY A 114 13.46 -13.18 15.87
C GLY A 114 12.51 -12.74 14.76
N HIS A 115 11.23 -13.09 14.90
CA HIS A 115 10.20 -12.72 13.92
C HIS A 115 9.93 -11.22 13.90
N ALA A 116 9.93 -10.57 15.07
CA ALA A 116 9.67 -9.13 15.20
C ALA A 116 10.69 -8.27 14.45
N GLY A 117 11.98 -8.63 14.45
CA GLY A 117 13.01 -7.92 13.68
C GLY A 117 13.02 -8.22 12.18
N ARG A 118 12.25 -9.22 11.73
CA ARG A 118 12.05 -9.53 10.30
C ARG A 118 10.73 -8.98 9.77
N SER A 119 9.88 -8.45 10.64
CA SER A 119 8.61 -7.81 10.30
C SER A 119 8.75 -6.29 10.29
N LEU A 120 7.93 -5.62 9.47
CA LEU A 120 7.76 -4.17 9.51
C LEU A 120 6.48 -3.85 10.26
N GLU A 121 6.58 -2.98 11.27
CA GLU A 121 5.41 -2.43 11.95
C GLU A 121 5.00 -1.13 11.24
N ILE A 122 3.71 -1.02 10.92
CA ILE A 122 3.13 0.17 10.28
C ILE A 122 2.03 0.69 11.21
N SER A 123 2.18 1.93 11.65
CA SER A 123 1.19 2.64 12.46
C SER A 123 0.66 3.85 11.70
N ASN A 124 -0.65 3.90 11.52
CA ASN A 124 -1.36 4.97 10.83
C ASN A 124 -2.29 5.67 11.80
N THR A 125 -1.93 6.88 12.22
CA THR A 125 -2.84 7.76 12.97
C THR A 125 -3.58 8.62 11.97
N VAL A 126 -4.89 8.46 11.84
CA VAL A 126 -5.70 9.13 10.81
C VAL A 126 -6.67 10.12 11.47
N ASP A 127 -6.69 11.35 10.98
CA ASP A 127 -7.65 12.39 11.37
C ASP A 127 -8.36 12.93 10.12
N ILE A 128 -9.59 12.46 9.90
CA ILE A 128 -10.44 12.84 8.76
C ILE A 128 -11.55 13.84 9.12
N ARG A 129 -11.52 14.45 10.31
CA ARG A 129 -12.62 15.31 10.79
C ARG A 129 -12.91 16.51 9.88
N SER A 130 -11.91 16.98 9.13
CA SER A 130 -12.03 18.12 8.22
C SER A 130 -12.53 17.75 6.82
N GLU A 131 -12.65 16.47 6.49
CA GLU A 131 -12.97 16.00 5.14
C GLU A 131 -14.32 15.27 5.13
N VAL A 132 -15.15 15.54 4.12
CA VAL A 132 -16.50 14.96 3.97
C VAL A 132 -16.57 14.18 2.67
N ASN A 133 -17.26 13.03 2.68
CA ASN A 133 -17.43 12.17 1.50
C ASN A 133 -16.09 11.68 0.91
N ARG A 134 -15.16 11.32 1.78
CA ARG A 134 -13.90 10.71 1.37
C ARG A 134 -13.53 9.54 2.24
N GLU A 135 -12.92 8.55 1.61
CA GLU A 135 -12.41 7.33 2.23
C GLU A 135 -10.89 7.28 2.00
N LEU A 136 -10.13 7.04 3.08
CA LEU A 136 -8.68 6.91 3.03
C LEU A 136 -8.30 5.44 2.93
N ALA A 137 -7.55 5.07 1.90
CA ALA A 137 -7.04 3.72 1.72
C ALA A 137 -5.51 3.68 1.69
N MET A 138 -4.95 2.71 2.38
CA MET A 138 -3.52 2.37 2.30
C MET A 138 -3.33 1.31 1.21
N ARG A 139 -2.48 1.58 0.22
CA ARG A 139 -2.14 0.61 -0.83
C ARG A 139 -0.69 0.16 -0.71
N LEU A 140 -0.51 -1.13 -0.46
CA LEU A 140 0.77 -1.80 -0.56
C LEU A 140 0.97 -2.30 -1.99
N VAL A 141 2.14 -2.05 -2.56
CA VAL A 141 2.55 -2.54 -3.87
C VAL A 141 3.75 -3.44 -3.67
N SER A 142 3.69 -4.67 -4.17
CA SER A 142 4.79 -5.64 -4.11
C SER A 142 4.96 -6.33 -5.47
N ASP A 143 6.06 -7.06 -5.61
CA ASP A 143 6.44 -7.86 -6.78
C ASP A 143 5.89 -9.31 -6.73
N VAL A 144 5.00 -9.60 -5.78
CA VAL A 144 4.41 -10.94 -5.58
C VAL A 144 3.38 -11.23 -6.67
N ALA A 145 3.66 -12.21 -7.53
CA ALA A 145 2.79 -12.57 -8.65
C ALA A 145 1.60 -13.42 -8.16
N ASN A 146 0.54 -12.77 -7.70
CA ASN A 146 -0.58 -13.41 -7.00
C ASN A 146 -1.59 -14.13 -7.91
N GLY A 147 -1.46 -14.04 -9.23
CA GLY A 147 -2.39 -14.63 -10.20
C GLY A 147 -3.84 -14.18 -10.01
N ASN A 148 -4.07 -12.94 -9.57
CA ASN A 148 -5.37 -12.37 -9.23
C ASN A 148 -6.09 -13.06 -8.05
N ARG A 149 -5.34 -13.69 -7.15
CA ARG A 149 -5.87 -14.33 -5.94
C ARG A 149 -5.28 -13.67 -4.70
N PHE A 150 -6.09 -13.53 -3.67
CA PHE A 150 -5.63 -13.13 -2.35
C PHE A 150 -6.42 -13.86 -1.28
N TYR A 151 -5.94 -13.84 -0.05
CA TYR A 151 -6.58 -14.55 1.05
C TYR A 151 -6.92 -13.55 2.14
N SER A 152 -8.16 -13.61 2.64
CA SER A 152 -8.62 -12.82 3.79
C SER A 152 -9.17 -13.76 4.85
N ASP A 153 -9.01 -13.38 6.11
CA ASP A 153 -9.54 -14.16 7.22
C ASP A 153 -11.06 -14.04 7.37
N LEU A 154 -11.67 -15.06 7.96
CA LEU A 154 -13.05 -15.08 8.43
C LEU A 154 -13.02 -15.13 9.95
N ASN A 155 -13.22 -13.96 10.58
CA ASN A 155 -13.26 -13.79 12.03
C ASN A 155 -11.99 -14.29 12.75
N GLY A 156 -10.83 -14.29 12.08
CA GLY A 156 -9.56 -14.76 12.65
C GLY A 156 -9.42 -16.28 12.77
N PHE A 157 -10.35 -17.09 12.22
CA PHE A 157 -10.29 -18.55 12.32
C PHE A 157 -9.79 -19.21 11.04
N GLN A 158 -10.46 -18.95 9.91
CA GLN A 158 -10.15 -19.58 8.63
C GLN A 158 -9.73 -18.55 7.59
N MET A 159 -8.69 -18.88 6.83
CA MET A 159 -8.30 -18.09 5.66
C MET A 159 -9.10 -18.53 4.43
N GLN A 160 -9.81 -17.60 3.80
CA GLN A 160 -10.61 -17.84 2.61
C GLN A 160 -9.96 -17.23 1.37
N GLN A 161 -9.89 -18.00 0.29
CA GLN A 161 -9.41 -17.51 -1.00
C GLN A 161 -10.44 -16.57 -1.64
N ARG A 162 -9.98 -15.41 -2.10
CA ARG A 162 -10.73 -14.37 -2.80
C ARG A 162 -10.12 -14.13 -4.19
N ARG A 163 -10.95 -13.76 -5.16
CA ARG A 163 -10.54 -13.44 -6.53
C ARG A 163 -11.22 -12.16 -6.96
N THR A 164 -10.45 -11.21 -7.47
CA THR A 164 -11.01 -9.96 -7.98
C THR A 164 -11.66 -10.23 -9.34
N LEU A 165 -12.93 -9.88 -9.46
CA LEU A 165 -13.73 -10.07 -10.67
C LEU A 165 -13.96 -8.71 -11.34
N ALA A 166 -13.39 -8.51 -12.52
CA ALA A 166 -13.55 -7.27 -13.28
C ALA A 166 -15.00 -7.02 -13.73
N LYS A 167 -15.85 -8.06 -13.76
CA LYS A 167 -17.29 -7.95 -14.03
C LYS A 167 -18.04 -7.25 -12.89
N LEU A 168 -17.53 -7.34 -11.67
CA LEU A 168 -18.15 -6.75 -10.49
C LEU A 168 -17.64 -5.31 -10.29
N PRO A 169 -18.45 -4.40 -9.72
CA PRO A 169 -17.99 -3.07 -9.38
C PRO A 169 -16.85 -3.12 -8.36
N LEU A 170 -16.08 -2.04 -8.28
CA LEU A 170 -14.93 -1.92 -7.39
C LEU A 170 -15.26 -2.32 -5.95
N GLN A 171 -16.36 -1.82 -5.40
CA GLN A 171 -16.76 -2.03 -4.01
C GLN A 171 -17.09 -3.50 -3.72
N ALA A 172 -17.59 -4.24 -4.72
CA ALA A 172 -17.92 -5.65 -4.58
C ALA A 172 -16.67 -6.55 -4.49
N ASN A 173 -15.48 -6.01 -4.76
CA ASN A 173 -14.21 -6.73 -4.61
C ASN A 173 -13.53 -6.46 -3.26
N PHE A 174 -14.14 -5.66 -2.38
CA PHE A 174 -13.67 -5.47 -1.01
C PHE A 174 -14.25 -6.54 -0.09
N TYR A 175 -13.39 -7.11 0.74
CA TYR A 175 -13.75 -8.13 1.73
C TYR A 175 -13.28 -7.71 3.12
N PRO A 176 -13.96 -8.15 4.18
CA PRO A 176 -13.49 -7.91 5.53
C PRO A 176 -12.17 -8.65 5.78
N MET A 177 -11.28 -7.96 6.47
CA MET A 177 -10.07 -8.46 7.10
C MET A 177 -10.20 -8.19 8.59
N SER A 178 -10.51 -9.21 9.38
CA SER A 178 -10.62 -9.05 10.84
C SER A 178 -9.25 -9.02 11.51
N THR A 179 -8.33 -9.86 11.05
CA THR A 179 -7.00 -10.03 11.67
C THR A 179 -5.87 -10.05 10.64
N ALA A 180 -6.08 -10.67 9.48
CA ALA A 180 -4.99 -10.91 8.54
C ALA A 180 -5.47 -11.10 7.11
N ALA A 181 -4.67 -10.61 6.17
CA ALA A 181 -4.77 -10.95 4.76
C ALA A 181 -3.39 -11.21 4.19
N PHE A 182 -3.30 -12.02 3.14
CA PHE A 182 -2.03 -12.25 2.47
C PHE A 182 -2.15 -12.44 0.95
N LEU A 183 -1.04 -12.12 0.30
CA LEU A 183 -0.73 -12.40 -1.10
C LEU A 183 0.38 -13.43 -1.14
N GLN A 184 0.29 -14.38 -2.06
CA GLN A 184 1.28 -15.45 -2.18
C GLN A 184 1.49 -15.81 -3.65
N ASP A 185 2.75 -16.06 -3.99
CA ASP A 185 3.17 -16.71 -5.22
C ASP A 185 3.92 -18.02 -4.90
N SER A 186 4.57 -18.64 -5.88
CA SER A 186 5.33 -19.88 -5.71
C SER A 186 6.59 -19.74 -4.83
N THR A 187 7.08 -18.51 -4.62
CA THR A 187 8.38 -18.20 -3.99
C THR A 187 8.27 -17.37 -2.72
N SER A 188 7.23 -16.55 -2.60
CA SER A 188 7.14 -15.48 -1.62
C SER A 188 5.70 -15.28 -1.15
N ARG A 189 5.56 -14.84 0.10
CA ARG A 189 4.27 -14.51 0.73
C ARG A 189 4.38 -13.19 1.45
N LEU A 190 3.49 -12.26 1.13
CA LEU A 190 3.31 -11.00 1.83
C LEU A 190 2.04 -11.09 2.69
N THR A 191 2.21 -11.09 4.01
CA THR A 191 1.11 -11.11 4.97
C THR A 191 1.00 -9.75 5.64
N LEU A 192 -0.21 -9.20 5.66
CA LEU A 192 -0.57 -8.02 6.43
C LEU A 192 -1.39 -8.48 7.63
N LEU A 193 -0.92 -8.11 8.83
CA LEU A 193 -1.65 -8.30 10.08
C LEU A 193 -2.22 -6.96 10.51
N ALA A 194 -3.47 -6.95 10.94
CA ALA A 194 -4.16 -5.76 11.40
C ALA A 194 -4.54 -5.91 12.87
N ALA A 195 -4.35 -4.85 13.65
CA ALA A 195 -4.79 -4.79 15.05
C ALA A 195 -6.31 -4.52 15.18
N GLN A 196 -6.95 -4.10 14.08
CA GLN A 196 -8.38 -3.79 14.01
C GLN A 196 -8.97 -4.33 12.71
N SER A 197 -10.28 -4.60 12.70
CA SER A 197 -10.98 -5.04 11.51
C SER A 197 -11.07 -3.92 10.46
N GLN A 198 -10.72 -4.25 9.22
CA GLN A 198 -10.69 -3.33 8.08
C GLN A 198 -11.19 -4.02 6.81
N ALA A 199 -11.36 -3.26 5.73
CA ALA A 199 -11.66 -3.81 4.41
C ALA A 199 -10.37 -3.96 3.58
N VAL A 200 -10.30 -5.00 2.75
CA VAL A 200 -9.15 -5.29 1.89
C VAL A 200 -9.59 -5.74 0.52
N ALA A 201 -8.80 -5.38 -0.50
CA ALA A 201 -8.96 -5.85 -1.87
C ALA A 201 -7.60 -5.92 -2.58
N ALA A 202 -7.43 -6.91 -3.46
CA ALA A 202 -6.30 -6.99 -4.38
C ALA A 202 -6.75 -6.57 -5.79
N LEU A 203 -6.74 -5.26 -6.05
CA LEU A 203 -7.32 -4.67 -7.26
C LEU A 203 -6.41 -4.73 -8.49
N ARG A 204 -5.12 -4.98 -8.28
CA ARG A 204 -4.13 -5.16 -9.34
C ARG A 204 -3.32 -6.43 -9.04
N PRO A 205 -3.15 -7.32 -10.03
CA PRO A 205 -2.28 -8.48 -9.90
C PRO A 205 -0.79 -8.08 -10.00
#